data_AF-A0A0S7XXM2-F1
#
_entry.id   AF-A0A0S7XXM2-F1
#
_cell.length_a   1.000
_cell.length_b   1.000
_cell.length_c   1.000
_cell.angle_alpha   90.00
_cell.angle_beta   90.00
_cell.angle_gamma   90.00
#
_symmetry.space_group_name_H-M   'P 1'
#
loop_
_entity.id
_entity.type
_entity.pdbx_description
1 polymer ?
#
loop_
_entity_poly.entity_id
_entity_poly.type
_entity_poly.pdbx_seq_one_letter_code
_entity_poly.pdbx_strand_id
1 'polypeptide(L)'
;MFIFYILIAFIILYSIILHELAHAKVAEMMGDPTARMYGRLTLNPVPHLDLFGTLLPILLLLSGSPIVFGWAKPVPINPYNFSDYRKGMLYVSAAGIATNLFVAWLLATVVKFLPAPDSSGMLILEQALIFGVRINIVLAVFNFLPIPPLDGSKIFSMILPYQYAQYIYKMEPFGFLILLLVLIFPPTQMLLWGAISFIYNLMMIRIF
;
A
#
# COMPACT_ATOMS: atom_id res chain seq x y z
N MET A 1 -23.26 -6.75 8.87
CA MET A 1 -22.90 -5.79 7.80
C MET A 1 -22.14 -4.57 8.34
N PHE A 2 -22.70 -3.75 9.23
CA PHE A 2 -21.99 -2.54 9.73
C PHE A 2 -20.62 -2.84 10.38
N ILE A 3 -20.55 -3.86 11.25
CA ILE A 3 -19.29 -4.28 11.90
C ILE A 3 -18.22 -4.69 10.87
N PHE A 4 -18.61 -5.39 9.80
CA PHE A 4 -17.70 -5.79 8.73
C PHE A 4 -17.06 -4.56 8.06
N TYR A 5 -17.84 -3.54 7.74
CA TYR A 5 -17.33 -2.30 7.14
C TYR A 5 -16.36 -1.55 8.07
N ILE A 6 -16.61 -1.56 9.38
CA ILE A 6 -15.68 -0.98 10.36
C ILE A 6 -14.36 -1.75 10.36
N LEU A 7 -14.41 -3.08 10.39
CA LEU A 7 -13.21 -3.91 10.43
C LEU A 7 -12.36 -3.73 9.17
N ILE A 8 -12.96 -3.75 7.98
CA ILE A 8 -12.20 -3.55 6.74
C ILE A 8 -11.63 -2.13 6.66
N ALA A 9 -12.37 -1.10 7.09
CA ALA A 9 -11.87 0.28 7.11
C ALA A 9 -10.67 0.41 8.05
N PHE A 10 -10.73 -0.21 9.23
CA PHE A 10 -9.62 -0.28 10.18
C PHE A 10 -8.41 -0.97 9.56
N ILE A 11 -8.60 -2.13 8.92
CA ILE A 11 -7.52 -2.87 8.26
C ILE A 11 -6.88 -2.05 7.15
N ILE A 12 -7.67 -1.41 6.28
CA ILE A 12 -7.15 -0.56 5.19
C ILE A 12 -6.32 0.59 5.76
N LEU A 13 -6.87 1.30 6.75
CA LEU A 13 -6.22 2.44 7.37
C LEU A 13 -4.85 2.04 7.95
N TYR A 14 -4.80 0.96 8.72
CA TYR A 14 -3.55 0.50 9.32
C TYR A 14 -2.59 -0.13 8.30
N SER A 15 -3.09 -0.74 7.22
CA SER A 15 -2.22 -1.23 6.13
C SER A 15 -1.46 -0.06 5.48
N ILE A 16 -2.16 1.06 5.21
CA ILE A 16 -1.55 2.28 4.67
C ILE A 16 -0.59 2.91 5.68
N ILE A 17 -0.99 3.03 6.95
CA ILE A 17 -0.11 3.60 8.00
C ILE A 17 1.16 2.77 8.17
N LEU A 18 1.06 1.43 8.21
CA LEU A 18 2.22 0.57 8.33
C LEU A 18 3.15 0.67 7.11
N HIS A 19 2.59 0.76 5.91
CA HIS A 19 3.34 1.00 4.68
C HIS A 19 4.13 2.32 4.73
N GLU A 20 3.47 3.41 5.07
CA GLU A 20 4.08 4.74 5.19
C GLU A 20 5.09 4.81 6.35
N LEU A 21 4.81 4.14 7.46
CA LEU A 21 5.72 4.05 8.59
C LEU A 21 6.99 3.28 8.22
N ALA A 22 6.87 2.25 7.38
CA ALA A 22 8.03 1.50 6.89
C ALA A 22 8.91 2.37 6.00
N HIS A 23 8.31 3.15 5.09
CA HIS A 23 9.02 4.17 4.31
C HIS A 23 9.78 5.14 5.21
N ALA A 24 9.08 5.72 6.19
CA ALA A 24 9.65 6.65 7.16
C ALA A 24 10.83 6.04 7.94
N LYS A 25 10.66 4.80 8.40
CA LYS A 25 11.64 4.14 9.26
C LYS A 25 12.90 3.76 8.49
N VAL A 26 12.75 3.25 7.27
CA VAL A 26 13.89 2.93 6.42
C VAL A 26 14.58 4.20 5.94
N ALA A 27 13.84 5.27 5.65
CA ALA A 27 14.44 6.57 5.30
C ALA A 27 15.32 7.09 6.44
N GLU A 28 14.85 6.99 7.69
CA GLU A 28 15.63 7.33 8.87
C GLU A 28 16.89 6.47 9.02
N MET A 29 16.78 5.15 8.81
CA MET A 29 17.95 4.25 8.83
C MET A 29 18.97 4.59 7.73
N MET A 30 18.52 5.12 6.60
CA MET A 30 19.37 5.53 5.48
C MET A 30 19.99 6.93 5.65
N GLY A 31 19.59 7.67 6.69
CA GLY A 31 20.15 8.96 7.07
C GLY A 31 19.18 10.13 7.02
N ASP A 32 17.91 9.92 6.65
CA ASP A 32 16.91 10.99 6.54
C ASP A 32 16.02 11.12 7.79
N PRO A 33 16.26 12.12 8.67
CA PRO A 33 15.46 12.31 9.87
C PRO A 33 14.14 13.05 9.61
N THR A 34 13.83 13.45 8.37
CA THR A 34 12.68 14.33 8.05
C THR A 34 11.36 13.79 8.62
N ALA A 35 11.01 12.53 8.37
CA ALA A 35 9.76 11.96 8.89
C ALA A 35 9.65 12.05 10.43
N ARG A 36 10.76 11.84 11.16
CA ARG A 36 10.80 11.99 12.63
C ARG A 36 10.56 13.44 13.04
N MET A 37 11.24 14.40 12.40
CA MET A 37 11.12 15.83 12.71
C MET A 37 9.68 16.34 12.50
N TYR A 38 8.96 15.80 11.52
CA TYR A 38 7.55 16.10 11.27
C TYR A 38 6.56 15.25 12.11
N GLY A 39 7.05 14.45 13.06
CA GLY A 39 6.21 13.62 13.93
C GLY A 39 5.46 12.49 13.21
N ARG A 40 6.00 12.01 12.09
CA ARG A 40 5.38 10.98 11.23
C ARG A 40 5.79 9.53 11.55
N LEU A 41 6.74 9.34 12.47
CA LEU A 41 7.07 8.01 13.00
C LEU A 41 6.10 7.59 14.11
N THR A 42 4.83 7.38 13.75
CA THR A 42 3.79 7.02 14.73
C THR A 42 2.72 6.11 14.11
N LEU A 43 2.11 5.26 14.93
CA LEU A 43 0.94 4.47 14.57
C LEU A 43 -0.37 5.25 14.75
N ASN A 44 -0.30 6.46 15.32
CA ASN A 44 -1.47 7.32 15.42
C ASN A 44 -1.95 7.67 13.99
N PRO A 45 -3.22 7.39 13.63
CA PRO A 45 -3.73 7.73 12.31
C PRO A 45 -3.81 9.24 12.10
N VAL A 46 -4.02 10.03 13.16
CA VAL A 46 -4.32 11.48 13.05
C VAL A 46 -3.26 12.25 12.25
N PRO A 47 -1.94 12.09 12.49
CA PRO A 47 -0.94 12.75 11.67
C PRO A 47 -0.95 12.31 10.20
N HIS A 48 -1.39 11.10 9.88
CA HIS A 48 -1.40 10.54 8.53
C HIS A 48 -2.62 10.94 7.71
N LEU A 49 -3.66 11.49 8.34
CA LEU A 49 -4.85 11.98 7.66
C LEU A 49 -4.54 13.27 6.90
N ASP A 50 -4.96 13.33 5.65
CA ASP A 50 -5.07 14.57 4.90
C ASP A 50 -6.46 15.19 5.14
N LEU A 51 -6.54 16.49 5.40
CA LEU A 51 -7.80 17.15 5.71
C LEU A 51 -8.81 17.02 4.54
N PHE A 52 -8.34 17.21 3.30
CA PHE A 52 -9.19 17.05 2.13
C PHE A 52 -9.40 15.57 1.80
N GLY A 53 -8.34 14.76 1.90
CA GLY A 53 -8.39 13.32 1.70
C GLY A 53 -9.29 12.57 2.69
N THR A 54 -9.66 13.19 3.83
CA THR A 54 -10.61 12.65 4.82
C THR A 54 -11.98 13.30 4.80
N LEU A 55 -12.09 14.62 4.59
CA LEU A 55 -13.38 15.30 4.51
C LEU A 55 -14.13 15.01 3.20
N LEU A 56 -13.42 14.88 2.08
CA LEU A 56 -14.04 14.60 0.78
C LEU A 56 -14.80 13.26 0.77
N PRO A 57 -14.25 12.13 1.27
CA PRO A 57 -15.01 10.89 1.44
C PRO A 57 -16.31 11.07 2.23
N ILE A 58 -16.25 11.83 3.33
CA ILE A 58 -17.39 12.04 4.24
C ILE A 58 -18.47 12.84 3.53
N LEU A 59 -18.09 13.92 2.83
CA LEU A 59 -19.03 14.73 2.06
C LEU A 59 -19.67 13.94 0.91
N LEU A 60 -18.90 13.10 0.21
CA LEU A 60 -19.40 12.22 -0.84
C LEU A 60 -20.37 11.16 -0.32
N LEU A 61 -20.09 10.60 0.86
CA LEU A 61 -21.01 9.69 1.54
C LEU A 61 -22.31 10.39 1.94
N LEU A 62 -22.23 11.60 2.51
CA LEU A 62 -23.39 12.39 2.92
C LEU A 62 -24.23 12.88 1.72
N SER A 63 -23.61 13.09 0.56
CA SER A 63 -24.31 13.46 -0.68
C SER A 63 -24.94 12.27 -1.41
N GLY A 64 -24.76 11.05 -0.91
CA GLY A 64 -25.26 9.82 -1.55
C GLY A 64 -24.50 9.46 -2.83
N SER A 65 -23.27 9.97 -3.01
CA SER A 65 -22.44 9.65 -4.16
C SER A 65 -22.15 8.13 -4.22
N PRO A 66 -22.29 7.48 -5.40
CA PRO A 66 -21.93 6.08 -5.57
C PRO A 66 -20.40 5.86 -5.53
N ILE A 67 -19.63 6.95 -5.56
CA ILE A 67 -18.17 6.95 -5.60
C ILE A 67 -17.66 7.70 -4.37
N VAL A 68 -16.80 7.02 -3.60
CA VAL A 68 -16.13 7.59 -2.42
C VAL A 68 -14.63 7.52 -2.67
N PHE A 69 -13.97 8.68 -2.69
CA PHE A 69 -12.52 8.79 -2.86
C PHE A 69 -11.90 9.53 -1.68
N GLY A 70 -10.82 8.97 -1.13
CA GLY A 70 -9.99 9.56 -0.10
C GLY A 70 -8.54 9.10 -0.25
N TRP A 71 -7.62 9.87 0.29
CA TRP A 71 -6.18 9.55 0.29
C TRP A 71 -5.55 9.94 1.62
N ALA A 72 -4.48 9.24 1.99
CA ALA A 72 -3.65 9.61 3.14
C ALA A 72 -2.60 10.64 2.74
N LYS A 73 -2.12 11.42 3.70
CA LYS A 73 -1.00 12.34 3.49
C LYS A 73 0.31 11.54 3.48
N PRO A 74 1.04 11.47 2.35
CA PRO A 74 2.26 10.68 2.26
C PRO A 74 3.33 11.18 3.23
N VAL A 75 4.19 10.27 3.68
CA VAL A 75 5.30 10.61 4.57
C VAL A 75 6.33 11.46 3.83
N PRO A 76 6.79 12.57 4.43
CA PRO A 76 7.84 13.38 3.84
C PRO A 76 9.18 12.65 3.93
N ILE A 77 9.83 12.48 2.78
CA ILE A 77 11.16 11.90 2.63
C ILE A 77 12.01 12.91 1.88
N ASN A 78 13.23 13.15 2.35
CA ASN A 78 14.24 13.94 1.69
C ASN A 78 15.40 13.04 1.25
N PRO A 79 15.41 12.58 -0.02
CA PRO A 79 16.46 11.70 -0.52
C PRO A 79 17.88 12.28 -0.49
N TYR A 80 18.02 13.61 -0.41
CA TYR A 80 19.33 14.27 -0.32
C TYR A 80 20.01 14.05 1.03
N ASN A 81 19.27 13.62 2.06
CA ASN A 81 19.84 13.26 3.36
C ASN A 81 20.40 11.83 3.39
N PHE A 82 20.15 11.01 2.36
CA PHE A 82 20.62 9.63 2.34
C PHE A 82 22.15 9.57 2.21
N SER A 83 22.75 8.68 2.99
CA SER A 83 24.18 8.33 2.90
C SER A 83 24.58 7.80 1.50
N ASP A 84 23.70 7.02 0.88
CA ASP A 84 23.78 6.58 -0.50
C ASP A 84 22.41 6.80 -1.14
N TYR A 85 22.33 7.73 -2.09
CA TYR A 85 21.09 8.11 -2.75
C TYR A 85 20.40 6.90 -3.42
N ARG A 86 21.15 6.06 -4.14
CA ARG A 86 20.56 4.94 -4.90
C ARG A 86 20.05 3.85 -3.97
N LYS A 87 20.86 3.46 -2.99
CA LYS A 87 20.45 2.46 -2.00
C LYS A 87 19.30 2.98 -1.15
N GLY A 88 19.34 4.26 -0.76
CA GLY A 88 18.29 4.89 0.04
C GLY A 88 16.96 4.85 -0.69
N MET A 89 16.94 5.32 -1.93
CA MET A 89 15.73 5.28 -2.76
C MET A 89 15.23 3.85 -2.99
N LEU A 90 16.12 2.89 -3.24
CA LEU A 90 15.76 1.48 -3.44
C LEU A 90 15.12 0.88 -2.18
N TYR A 91 15.80 0.96 -1.04
CA TYR A 91 15.35 0.31 0.19
C TYR A 91 14.10 0.96 0.77
N VAL A 92 14.00 2.29 0.72
CA VAL A 92 12.78 2.99 1.14
C VAL A 92 11.61 2.54 0.28
N SER A 93 11.72 2.64 -1.04
CA SER A 93 10.63 2.26 -1.96
C SER A 93 10.22 0.78 -1.81
N ALA A 94 11.18 -0.11 -1.55
CA ALA A 94 10.89 -1.52 -1.28
C ALA A 94 10.25 -1.78 0.09
N ALA A 95 10.49 -0.94 1.10
CA ALA A 95 10.04 -1.13 2.47
C ALA A 95 8.50 -1.15 2.58
N GLY A 96 7.83 -0.21 1.90
CA GLY A 96 6.37 -0.17 1.87
C GLY A 96 5.76 -1.44 1.25
N ILE A 97 6.30 -1.88 0.11
CA ILE A 97 5.84 -3.10 -0.59
C ILE A 97 6.06 -4.34 0.29
N ALA A 98 7.25 -4.48 0.87
CA ALA A 98 7.59 -5.59 1.74
C ALA A 98 6.70 -5.62 2.99
N THR A 99 6.36 -4.46 3.56
CA THR A 99 5.48 -4.36 4.73
C THR A 99 4.07 -4.84 4.41
N ASN A 100 3.50 -4.46 3.27
CA ASN A 100 2.19 -4.96 2.87
C ASN A 100 2.21 -6.48 2.66
N LEU A 101 3.23 -7.04 2.00
CA LEU A 101 3.37 -8.50 1.87
C LEU A 101 3.50 -9.19 3.23
N PHE A 102 4.24 -8.59 4.16
CA PHE A 102 4.39 -9.11 5.52
C PHE A 102 3.06 -9.07 6.30
N VAL A 103 2.31 -7.98 6.21
CA VAL A 103 0.97 -7.86 6.83
C VAL A 103 0.01 -8.89 6.22
N ALA A 104 0.01 -9.07 4.90
CA ALA A 104 -0.80 -10.11 4.25
C ALA A 104 -0.47 -11.51 4.78
N TRP A 105 0.83 -11.83 4.89
CA TRP A 105 1.29 -13.10 5.44
C TRP A 105 0.88 -13.29 6.90
N LEU A 106 1.02 -12.25 7.73
CA LEU A 106 0.63 -12.29 9.14
C LEU A 106 -0.88 -12.51 9.29
N LEU A 107 -1.70 -11.78 8.54
CA LEU A 107 -3.16 -11.94 8.56
C LEU A 107 -3.58 -13.33 8.07
N ALA A 108 -2.97 -13.86 7.02
CA ALA A 108 -3.26 -15.21 6.52
C ALA A 108 -2.90 -16.27 7.56
N THR A 109 -1.78 -16.08 8.28
CA THR A 109 -1.38 -16.94 9.38
C THR A 109 -2.40 -16.90 10.52
N VAL A 110 -2.89 -15.71 10.89
CA VAL A 110 -3.97 -15.59 11.89
C VAL A 110 -5.22 -16.34 11.45
N VAL A 111 -5.66 -16.19 10.20
CA VAL A 111 -6.84 -16.90 9.66
C VAL A 111 -6.69 -18.42 9.76
N LYS A 112 -5.49 -18.96 9.49
CA LYS A 112 -5.23 -20.41 9.59
C LYS A 112 -5.45 -20.98 10.98
N PHE A 113 -5.06 -20.23 12.00
CA PHE A 113 -5.15 -20.67 13.39
C PHE A 113 -6.46 -20.25 14.07
N LEU A 114 -7.36 -19.55 13.36
CA LEU A 114 -8.70 -19.31 13.87
C LEU A 114 -9.49 -20.63 13.93
N PRO A 115 -10.28 -20.85 14.99
CA PRO A 115 -11.22 -21.95 15.03
C PRO A 115 -12.25 -21.79 13.91
N ALA A 116 -12.84 -22.91 13.47
CA ALA A 116 -13.95 -22.87 12.53
C ALA A 116 -15.06 -21.97 13.09
N PRO A 117 -15.62 -21.06 12.28
CA PRO A 117 -16.59 -20.08 12.76
C PRO A 117 -17.86 -20.78 13.27
N ASP A 118 -18.11 -20.66 14.57
CA ASP A 118 -19.27 -21.20 15.26
C ASP A 118 -20.42 -20.19 15.39
N SER A 119 -20.15 -18.93 15.02
CA SER A 119 -21.01 -17.79 15.22
C SER A 119 -20.88 -16.80 14.07
N SER A 120 -21.93 -15.98 13.87
CA SER A 120 -21.93 -14.93 12.87
C SER A 120 -20.82 -13.89 13.10
N GLY A 121 -20.44 -13.64 14.35
CA GLY A 121 -19.33 -12.76 14.72
C GLY A 121 -17.98 -13.30 14.26
N MET A 122 -17.69 -14.59 14.50
CA MET A 122 -16.46 -15.23 14.00
C MET A 122 -16.39 -15.25 12.49
N LEU A 123 -17.52 -15.53 11.81
CA LEU A 123 -17.58 -15.48 10.35
C LEU A 123 -17.25 -14.09 9.79
N ILE A 124 -17.79 -13.03 10.42
CA ILE A 124 -17.50 -11.65 10.01
C ILE A 124 -16.01 -11.31 10.21
N LEU A 125 -15.41 -11.76 11.32
CA LEU A 125 -14.00 -11.55 11.61
C LEU A 125 -13.11 -12.26 10.58
N GLU A 126 -13.37 -13.54 10.31
CA GLU A 126 -12.64 -14.33 9.34
C GLU A 126 -12.69 -13.68 7.94
N GLN A 127 -13.89 -13.28 7.50
CA GLN A 127 -14.07 -12.58 6.22
C GLN A 127 -13.31 -11.25 6.16
N ALA A 128 -13.30 -10.48 7.25
CA ALA A 128 -12.57 -9.22 7.32
C ALA A 128 -11.05 -9.45 7.27
N LEU A 129 -10.53 -10.49 7.92
CA LEU A 129 -9.11 -10.85 7.88
C LEU A 129 -8.70 -11.35 6.49
N ILE A 130 -9.50 -12.21 5.85
CA ILE A 130 -9.26 -12.66 4.46
C ILE A 130 -9.28 -11.46 3.50
N PHE A 131 -10.20 -10.52 3.69
CA PHE A 131 -10.18 -9.25 2.96
C PHE A 131 -8.86 -8.50 3.20
N GLY A 132 -8.41 -8.44 4.46
CA GLY A 132 -7.12 -7.86 4.86
C GLY A 132 -5.91 -8.46 4.17
N VAL A 133 -5.88 -9.79 4.01
CA VAL A 133 -4.84 -10.48 3.22
C VAL A 133 -4.86 -9.98 1.78
N ARG A 134 -6.04 -10.01 1.14
CA ARG A 134 -6.20 -9.61 -0.26
C ARG A 134 -5.81 -8.16 -0.50
N ILE A 135 -6.28 -7.23 0.33
CA ILE A 135 -6.01 -5.80 0.13
C ILE A 135 -4.52 -5.49 0.31
N ASN A 136 -3.82 -6.15 1.23
CA ASN A 136 -2.38 -5.96 1.39
C ASN A 136 -1.59 -6.50 0.19
N ILE A 137 -1.97 -7.66 -0.37
CA ILE A 137 -1.39 -8.17 -1.62
C ILE A 137 -1.66 -7.20 -2.77
N VAL A 138 -2.90 -6.70 -2.88
CA VAL A 138 -3.30 -5.70 -3.87
C VAL A 138 -2.42 -4.46 -3.75
N LEU A 139 -2.27 -3.87 -2.55
CA LEU A 139 -1.43 -2.71 -2.30
C LEU A 139 0.05 -2.98 -2.64
N ALA A 140 0.56 -4.17 -2.36
CA ALA A 140 1.93 -4.55 -2.71
C ALA A 140 2.13 -4.67 -4.23
N VAL A 141 1.25 -5.39 -4.93
CA VAL A 141 1.32 -5.57 -6.39
C VAL A 141 1.17 -4.24 -7.10
N PHE A 142 0.21 -3.40 -6.67
CA PHE A 142 0.03 -2.06 -7.22
C PHE A 142 1.29 -1.21 -7.02
N ASN A 143 1.81 -1.12 -5.80
CA ASN A 143 3.01 -0.33 -5.54
C ASN A 143 4.27 -0.90 -6.20
N PHE A 144 4.27 -2.16 -6.67
CA PHE A 144 5.39 -2.71 -7.42
C PHE A 144 5.40 -2.31 -8.90
N LEU A 145 4.32 -1.74 -9.43
CA LEU A 145 4.28 -1.32 -10.83
C LEU A 145 5.34 -0.25 -11.14
N PRO A 146 6.07 -0.36 -12.27
CA PRO A 146 7.08 0.61 -12.67
C PRO A 146 6.45 1.90 -13.27
N ILE A 147 5.44 2.47 -12.62
CA ILE A 147 4.67 3.62 -13.10
C ILE A 147 4.66 4.70 -12.02
N PRO A 148 5.24 5.88 -12.25
CA PRO A 148 5.16 6.96 -11.28
C PRO A 148 3.70 7.33 -10.96
N PRO A 149 3.38 7.73 -9.71
CA PRO A 149 4.27 7.97 -8.57
C PRO A 149 4.53 6.73 -7.69
N LEU A 150 4.19 5.53 -8.15
CA LEU A 150 4.25 4.30 -7.34
C LEU A 150 5.69 3.92 -6.97
N ASP A 151 5.86 3.21 -5.87
CA ASP A 151 7.19 2.86 -5.35
C ASP A 151 8.03 2.03 -6.34
N GLY A 152 7.38 1.19 -7.14
CA GLY A 152 8.00 0.38 -8.17
C GLY A 152 8.77 1.22 -9.17
N SER A 153 8.24 2.38 -9.59
CA SER A 153 8.96 3.24 -10.52
C SER A 153 10.31 3.71 -9.96
N LYS A 154 10.39 3.98 -8.66
CA LYS A 154 11.62 4.34 -7.95
C LYS A 154 12.56 3.13 -7.82
N ILE A 155 12.03 1.94 -7.52
CA ILE A 155 12.83 0.70 -7.47
C ILE A 155 13.50 0.46 -8.82
N PHE A 156 12.70 0.43 -9.89
CA PHE A 156 13.20 0.15 -11.23
C PHE A 156 14.15 1.25 -11.72
N SER A 157 13.92 2.53 -11.40
CA SER A 157 14.83 3.61 -11.81
C SER A 157 16.20 3.56 -11.11
N MET A 158 16.30 2.93 -9.93
CA MET A 158 17.58 2.74 -9.22
C MET A 158 18.34 1.49 -9.65
N ILE A 159 17.64 0.45 -10.13
CA ILE A 159 18.24 -0.81 -10.60
C ILE A 159 18.69 -0.70 -12.06
N LEU A 160 17.90 -0.03 -12.90
CA LEU A 160 18.17 0.04 -14.33
C LEU A 160 19.38 0.92 -14.65
N PRO A 161 20.10 0.64 -15.76
CA PRO A 161 21.09 1.56 -16.31
C PRO A 161 20.48 2.96 -16.54
N TYR A 162 21.30 4.00 -16.39
CA TYR A 162 20.85 5.40 -16.43
C TYR A 162 20.00 5.73 -17.67
N GLN A 163 20.36 5.19 -18.84
CA GLN A 163 19.62 5.39 -20.09
C GLN A 163 18.16 4.93 -20.00
N TYR A 164 17.89 3.83 -19.30
CA TYR A 164 16.55 3.30 -19.12
C TYR A 164 15.78 3.98 -17.99
N ALA A 165 16.48 4.33 -16.90
CA ALA A 165 15.91 5.10 -15.80
C ALA A 165 15.33 6.44 -16.27
N GLN A 166 15.95 7.08 -17.27
CA GLN A 166 15.43 8.31 -17.89
C GLN A 166 14.03 8.16 -18.50
N TYR A 167 13.66 6.99 -19.03
CA TYR A 167 12.30 6.79 -19.54
C TYR A 167 11.27 6.81 -18.42
N ILE A 168 11.61 6.25 -17.25
CA ILE A 168 10.72 6.27 -16.07
C ILE A 168 10.51 7.72 -15.59
N TYR A 169 11.58 8.51 -15.48
CA TYR A 169 11.47 9.93 -15.09
C TYR A 169 10.67 10.75 -16.11
N LYS A 170 10.80 10.46 -17.41
CA LYS A 170 10.01 11.11 -18.46
C LYS A 170 8.51 10.79 -18.40
N MET A 171 8.14 9.64 -17.81
CA MET A 171 6.74 9.26 -17.61
C MET A 171 6.09 9.96 -16.42
N GLU A 172 6.87 10.53 -15.49
CA GLU A 172 6.38 11.11 -14.24
C GLU A 172 5.24 12.13 -14.41
N PRO A 173 5.28 13.08 -15.38
CA PRO A 173 4.18 14.02 -15.60
C PRO A 173 2.87 13.36 -16.06
N PHE A 174 2.97 12.20 -16.73
CA PHE A 174 1.83 11.43 -17.24
C PHE A 174 1.50 10.23 -16.35
N GLY A 175 2.23 10.03 -15.25
CA GLY A 175 2.20 8.81 -14.45
C GLY A 175 0.80 8.46 -13.96
N PHE A 176 0.06 9.45 -13.47
CA PHE A 176 -1.33 9.28 -13.04
C PHE A 176 -2.26 8.83 -14.20
N LEU A 177 -2.11 9.43 -15.39
CA LEU A 177 -2.91 9.05 -16.56
C LEU A 177 -2.56 7.63 -17.04
N ILE A 178 -1.27 7.28 -17.06
CA ILE A 178 -0.80 5.94 -17.41
C ILE A 178 -1.36 4.92 -16.41
N LEU A 179 -1.31 5.22 -15.12
CA LEU A 179 -1.87 4.37 -14.07
C LEU A 179 -3.38 4.16 -14.27
N LEU A 180 -4.13 5.21 -14.58
CA LEU A 180 -5.57 5.11 -14.87
C LEU A 180 -5.85 4.22 -16.08
N LEU A 181 -5.08 4.38 -17.17
CA LEU A 181 -5.21 3.54 -18.37
C LEU A 181 -4.90 2.07 -18.05
N VAL A 182 -3.85 1.80 -17.29
CA VAL A 182 -3.49 0.44 -16.83
C VAL A 182 -4.58 -0.17 -15.96
N LEU A 183 -5.28 0.63 -15.16
CA LEU A 183 -6.37 0.18 -14.31
C LEU A 183 -7.67 -0.13 -15.07
N ILE A 184 -7.91 0.51 -16.22
CA ILE A 184 -9.15 0.36 -17.00
C ILE A 184 -8.96 -0.63 -18.16
N PHE A 185 -7.73 -0.77 -18.68
CA PHE A 185 -7.46 -1.62 -19.84
C PHE A 185 -7.54 -3.12 -19.47
N PRO A 186 -8.41 -3.92 -20.13
CA PRO A 186 -8.67 -5.30 -19.69
C PRO A 186 -7.46 -6.24 -19.66
N PRO A 187 -6.52 -6.19 -20.65
CA PRO A 187 -5.32 -7.03 -20.59
C PRO A 187 -4.43 -6.76 -19.37
N THR A 188 -4.27 -5.49 -18.98
CA THR A 188 -3.48 -5.14 -17.79
C THR A 188 -4.21 -5.52 -16.50
N GLN A 189 -5.53 -5.38 -16.45
CA GLN A 189 -6.33 -5.91 -15.34
C GLN A 189 -6.14 -7.43 -15.19
N MET A 190 -6.19 -8.19 -16.28
CA MET A 190 -6.00 -9.64 -16.25
C MET A 190 -4.61 -10.01 -15.70
N LEU A 191 -3.56 -9.27 -16.10
CA LEU A 191 -2.22 -9.46 -15.58
C LEU A 191 -2.12 -9.13 -14.08
N LEU A 192 -2.70 -8.02 -13.64
CA LEU A 192 -2.74 -7.63 -12.22
C LEU A 192 -3.47 -8.66 -11.37
N TRP A 193 -4.67 -9.07 -11.79
CA TRP A 193 -5.45 -10.09 -11.11
C TRP A 193 -4.75 -11.45 -11.12
N GLY A 194 -4.05 -11.79 -12.20
CA GLY A 194 -3.18 -12.96 -12.27
C GLY A 194 -2.07 -12.93 -11.23
N ALA A 195 -1.36 -11.82 -11.10
CA ALA A 195 -0.32 -11.63 -10.08
C ALA A 195 -0.87 -11.68 -8.65
N ILE A 196 -1.98 -10.97 -8.39
CA ILE A 196 -2.65 -10.96 -7.07
C ILE A 196 -3.10 -12.37 -6.69
N SER A 197 -3.79 -13.07 -7.59
CA SER A 197 -4.27 -14.43 -7.34
C SER A 197 -3.14 -15.42 -7.17
N PHE A 198 -2.06 -15.31 -7.95
CA PHE A 198 -0.87 -16.14 -7.79
C PHE A 198 -0.25 -15.96 -6.40
N ILE A 199 -0.02 -14.73 -5.94
CA ILE A 199 0.55 -14.45 -4.62
C ILE A 199 -0.41 -14.92 -3.52
N TYR A 200 -1.70 -14.64 -3.65
CA TYR A 200 -2.72 -15.07 -2.69
C TYR A 200 -2.75 -16.60 -2.56
N ASN A 201 -2.80 -17.32 -3.68
CA ASN A 201 -2.79 -18.78 -3.68
C ASN A 201 -1.49 -19.34 -3.11
N LEU A 202 -0.34 -18.73 -3.42
CA LEU A 202 0.95 -19.12 -2.85
C LEU A 202 0.96 -18.99 -1.33
N MET A 203 0.43 -17.88 -0.80
CA MET A 203 0.31 -17.68 0.65
C MET A 203 -0.66 -18.69 1.27
N MET A 204 -1.84 -18.88 0.69
CA MET A 204 -2.85 -19.78 1.23
C MET A 204 -2.42 -21.26 1.16
N ILE A 205 -1.80 -21.74 0.08
CA ILE A 205 -1.31 -23.13 -0.05
C ILE A 205 -0.16 -23.42 0.92
N ARG A 206 0.72 -22.44 1.18
CA ARG A 206 1.83 -22.65 2.12
C ARG A 206 1.39 -22.58 3.57
N ILE A 207 0.32 -21.84 3.82
CA ILE A 207 -0.20 -21.65 5.16
C ILE A 207 -1.18 -22.77 5.50
N PHE A 208 -2.08 -23.22 4.61
CA PHE A 208 -3.02 -24.32 4.87
C PHE A 208 -2.49 -25.65 4.36
#